data_AF-A0A7H4MPT4-F1
#
_entry.id   AF-A0A7H4MPT4-F1
#
_cell.length_a   1.000
_cell.length_b   1.000
_cell.length_c   1.000
_cell.angle_alpha   90.00
_cell.angle_beta   90.00
_cell.angle_gamma   90.00
#
_symmetry.space_group_name_H-M   'P 1'
#
loop_
_entity.id
_entity.type
_entity.pdbx_description
1 polymer ?
#
loop_
_entity_poly.entity_id
_entity_poly.type
_entity_poly.pdbx_seq_one_letter_code
_entity_poly.pdbx_strand_id
1 'polypeptide(L)'
;MIAEFESRILALIDNMVDHASDDELFAGGYLRGHLTLAVAELEGEGEHSAEAVNSKVSQSLEKAISAGELVAAGPNSGAGDVA
;
A
#
# COMPACT_ATOMS: atom_id res chain seq x y z
N MET A 1 -0.12 15.98 -10.72
CA MET A 1 1.29 15.54 -10.61
C MET A 1 1.34 14.24 -9.81
N ILE A 2 2.36 13.39 -9.98
CA ILE A 2 2.47 12.10 -9.24
C ILE A 2 2.45 12.29 -7.71
N ALA A 3 3.05 13.38 -7.20
CA ALA A 3 3.01 13.76 -5.79
C ALA A 3 1.59 14.09 -5.26
N GLU A 4 0.72 14.66 -6.11
CA GLU A 4 -0.69 14.90 -5.73
C GLU A 4 -1.48 13.59 -5.65
N PHE A 5 -1.14 12.64 -6.54
CA PHE A 5 -1.70 11.30 -6.50
C PHE A 5 -1.27 10.56 -5.24
N GLU A 6 0.01 10.64 -4.87
CA GLU A 6 0.53 10.13 -3.60
C GLU A 6 -0.23 10.73 -2.41
N SER A 7 -0.31 12.05 -2.33
CA SER A 7 -0.97 12.75 -1.22
C SER A 7 -2.43 12.33 -1.03
N ARG A 8 -3.17 12.10 -2.12
CA ARG A 8 -4.55 11.61 -2.05
C ARG A 8 -4.65 10.20 -1.50
N ILE A 9 -3.74 9.30 -1.86
CA ILE A 9 -3.72 7.93 -1.33
C ILE A 9 -3.28 7.95 0.14
N LEU A 10 -2.26 8.74 0.49
CA LEU A 10 -1.82 8.89 1.88
C LEU A 10 -2.95 9.41 2.77
N ALA A 11 -3.73 10.38 2.30
CA ALA A 11 -4.90 10.87 3.03
C ALA A 11 -5.95 9.77 3.25
N LEU A 12 -6.16 8.87 2.28
CA LEU A 12 -7.07 7.73 2.45
C LEU A 12 -6.56 6.74 3.50
N ILE A 13 -5.25 6.44 3.50
CA ILE A 13 -4.62 5.57 4.48
C ILE A 13 -4.71 6.20 5.88
N ASP A 14 -4.37 7.49 6.01
CA ASP A 14 -4.38 8.20 7.29
C ASP A 14 -5.81 8.31 7.88
N ASN A 15 -6.84 8.45 7.03
CA ASN A 15 -8.24 8.48 7.48
C ASN A 15 -8.74 7.13 8.03
N MET A 16 -8.08 6.02 7.73
CA MET A 16 -8.46 4.72 8.27
C MET A 16 -7.95 4.50 9.70
N VAL A 17 -6.97 5.30 10.17
CA VAL A 17 -6.23 5.05 11.41
C VAL A 17 -7.12 4.96 12.64
N ASP A 18 -8.15 5.81 12.75
CA ASP A 18 -9.01 5.89 13.94
C ASP A 18 -9.93 4.67 14.13
N HIS A 19 -10.12 3.86 13.08
CA HIS A 19 -11.09 2.76 13.07
C HIS A 19 -10.52 1.42 12.57
N ALA A 20 -9.30 1.42 12.07
CA ALA A 20 -8.62 0.23 11.57
C ALA A 20 -8.24 -0.73 12.72
N SER A 21 -8.37 -2.02 12.47
CA SER A 21 -7.77 -3.07 13.29
C SER A 21 -6.24 -3.02 13.22
N ASP A 22 -5.56 -3.71 14.15
CA ASP A 22 -4.09 -3.79 14.17
C ASP A 22 -3.52 -4.33 12.85
N ASP A 23 -4.17 -5.33 12.24
CA ASP A 23 -3.77 -5.91 10.95
C ASP A 23 -3.93 -4.89 9.81
N GLU A 24 -5.01 -4.11 9.82
CA GLU A 24 -5.25 -3.06 8.82
C GLU A 24 -4.28 -1.88 8.98
N LEU A 25 -3.95 -1.50 10.22
CA LEU A 25 -2.92 -0.50 10.51
C LEU A 25 -1.54 -0.96 10.03
N PHE A 26 -1.21 -2.24 10.24
CA PHE A 26 0.03 -2.85 9.77
C PHE A 26 0.10 -2.87 8.23
N ALA A 27 -0.96 -3.35 7.58
CA ALA A 27 -1.05 -3.39 6.12
C ALA A 27 -1.00 -1.96 5.51
N GLY A 28 -1.72 -1.01 6.11
CA GLY A 28 -1.71 0.40 5.72
C GLY A 28 -0.33 1.05 5.87
N GLY A 29 0.39 0.73 6.94
CA GLY A 29 1.77 1.17 7.15
C GLY A 29 2.74 0.66 6.07
N TYR A 30 2.64 -0.61 5.69
CA TYR A 30 3.42 -1.17 4.58
C TYR A 30 3.05 -0.50 3.25
N LEU A 31 1.76 -0.42 2.92
CA LEU A 31 1.31 0.21 1.68
C LEU A 31 1.83 1.65 1.57
N ARG A 32 1.77 2.42 2.66
CA ARG A 32 2.32 3.78 2.75
C ARG A 32 3.81 3.81 2.43
N GLY A 33 4.60 2.92 3.04
CA GLY A 33 6.03 2.83 2.79
C GLY A 33 6.36 2.51 1.32
N HIS A 34 5.67 1.53 0.74
CA HIS A 34 5.88 1.13 -0.66
C HIS A 34 5.43 2.21 -1.65
N LEU A 35 4.34 2.94 -1.36
CA LEU A 35 3.87 4.04 -2.19
C LEU A 35 4.90 5.18 -2.23
N THR A 36 5.37 5.65 -1.06
CA THR A 36 6.33 6.75 -1.00
C THR A 36 7.66 6.38 -1.66
N LEU A 37 8.13 5.14 -1.50
CA LEU A 37 9.33 4.68 -2.20
C LEU A 37 9.12 4.64 -3.72
N ALA A 38 8.00 4.09 -4.19
CA ALA A 38 7.71 3.99 -5.62
C ALA A 38 7.61 5.38 -6.28
N VAL A 39 6.96 6.35 -5.63
CA VAL A 39 6.84 7.71 -6.15
C VAL A 39 8.22 8.37 -6.25
N ALA A 40 9.06 8.26 -5.22
CA ALA A 40 10.41 8.83 -5.24
C ALA A 40 11.28 8.23 -6.37
N GLU A 41 11.18 6.92 -6.62
CA GLU A 41 11.91 6.28 -7.71
C GLU A 41 11.40 6.72 -9.09
N LEU A 42 10.08 6.78 -9.29
CA LEU A 42 9.48 7.19 -10.55
C LEU A 42 9.77 8.65 -10.88
N GLU A 43 9.79 9.53 -9.87
CA GLU A 43 10.22 10.91 -10.02
C GLU A 43 11.68 11.00 -10.51
N GLY A 44 12.58 10.16 -9.97
CA GLY A 44 13.97 10.06 -10.44
C GLY A 44 14.10 9.52 -11.87
N GLU A 45 13.15 8.69 -12.30
CA GLU A 45 13.05 8.11 -13.66
C GLU A 45 12.36 9.05 -14.66
N GLY A 46 11.77 10.16 -14.20
CA GLY A 46 10.98 11.08 -15.04
C GLY A 46 9.63 10.50 -15.49
N GLU A 47 9.14 9.46 -14.80
CA GLU A 47 7.87 8.80 -15.06
C GLU A 47 6.81 9.31 -14.06
N HIS A 48 5.64 9.68 -14.57
CA HIS A 48 4.64 10.40 -13.77
C HIS A 48 3.21 9.86 -13.96
N SER A 49 3.05 8.74 -14.64
CA SER A 49 1.75 8.08 -14.83
C SER A 49 1.27 7.35 -13.59
N ALA A 50 -0.05 7.31 -13.41
CA ALA A 50 -0.68 6.55 -12.32
C ALA A 50 -0.48 5.04 -12.52
N GLU A 51 -0.42 4.60 -13.77
CA GLU A 51 -0.13 3.22 -14.17
C GLU A 51 1.26 2.79 -13.70
N ALA A 52 2.27 3.66 -13.83
CA ALA A 52 3.61 3.38 -13.35
C ALA A 52 3.65 3.28 -11.81
N VAL A 53 2.96 4.18 -11.10
CA VAL A 53 2.81 4.08 -9.62
C VAL A 53 2.21 2.75 -9.24
N ASN A 54 1.07 2.40 -9.83
CA ASN A 54 0.36 1.16 -9.52
C ASN A 54 1.24 -0.08 -9.78
N SER A 55 1.90 -0.12 -10.94
CA SER A 55 2.80 -1.21 -11.31
C SER A 55 3.96 -1.34 -10.32
N LYS A 56 4.61 -0.24 -9.97
CA LYS A 56 5.79 -0.27 -9.10
C LYS A 56 5.45 -0.59 -7.65
N VAL A 57 4.34 -0.06 -7.12
CA VAL A 57 3.82 -0.42 -5.80
C VAL A 57 3.46 -1.90 -5.74
N SER A 58 2.73 -2.42 -6.74
CA SER A 58 2.32 -3.83 -6.79
C SER A 58 3.54 -4.76 -6.81
N GLN A 59 4.53 -4.48 -7.67
CA GLN A 59 5.77 -5.26 -7.73
C GLN A 59 6.56 -5.20 -6.42
N SER A 60 6.56 -4.05 -5.74
CA SER A 60 7.27 -3.87 -4.48
C SER A 60 6.62 -4.68 -3.35
N LEU A 61 5.28 -4.68 -3.29
CA LEU A 61 4.51 -5.49 -2.35
C LEU A 61 4.66 -7.00 -2.62
N GLU A 62 4.61 -7.43 -3.88
CA GLU A 62 4.84 -8.83 -4.25
C GLU A 62 6.22 -9.33 -3.81
N LYS A 63 7.25 -8.49 -3.91
CA LYS A 63 8.59 -8.80 -3.41
C LYS A 63 8.60 -8.93 -1.88
N ALA A 64 7.96 -8.02 -1.15
CA ALA A 64 7.86 -8.09 0.31
C ALA A 64 7.12 -9.36 0.76
N ILE A 65 6.03 -9.73 0.08
CA ILE A 65 5.30 -10.97 0.33
C ILE A 65 6.19 -12.20 0.07
N SER A 66 6.90 -12.20 -1.06
CA SER A 66 7.81 -13.29 -1.42
C SER A 66 9.00 -13.42 -0.45
N ALA A 67 9.41 -12.31 0.16
CA ALA A 67 10.44 -12.26 1.20
C ALA A 67 9.92 -12.66 2.60
N GLY A 68 8.61 -12.82 2.77
CA GLY A 68 7.96 -13.13 4.05
C GLY A 68 7.81 -11.93 4.99
N GLU A 69 8.01 -10.71 4.50
CA GLU A 69 7.79 -9.47 5.25
C GLU A 69 6.30 -9.15 5.41
N LEU A 70 5.50 -9.62 4.45
CA LEU A 70 4.05 -9.53 4.43
C LEU A 70 3.44 -10.90 4.14
N VAL A 71 2.27 -11.17 4.72
CA VAL A 71 1.47 -12.33 4.33
C VAL A 71 0.42 -11.85 3.33
N ALA A 72 0.32 -12.51 2.18
CA ALA A 72 -0.79 -12.26 1.27
C ALA A 72 -2.10 -12.48 2.02
N ALA A 73 -3.07 -11.58 1.84
CA ALA A 73 -4.39 -11.75 2.43
C ALA A 73 -4.90 -13.15 2.07
N GLY A 74 -5.00 -14.02 3.08
CA GLY A 74 -5.47 -15.39 2.88
C GLY A 74 -6.90 -15.38 2.34
N PRO A 75 -7.38 -16.46 1.72
CA PRO A 75 -8.74 -16.53 1.15
C PRO A 75 -9.88 -16.43 2.18
N ASN A 76 -9.60 -16.08 3.44
CA ASN A 76 -10.56 -16.19 4.54
C ASN A 76 -10.47 -15.08 5.60
N SER A 77 -10.21 -13.82 5.21
CA SER A 77 -10.36 -12.65 6.09
C SER A 77 -11.83 -12.24 6.32
N GLY A 78 -12.76 -13.20 6.31
CA GLY A 78 -14.21 -12.93 6.35
C GLY A 78 -15.09 -14.08 6.84
N ALA A 79 -14.56 -15.05 7.58
CA ALA A 79 -15.40 -16.11 8.15
C ALA A 79 -15.21 -16.26 9.67
N GLY A 80 -16.14 -15.65 10.42
CA GLY A 80 -16.50 -16.03 11.79
C GLY A 80 -16.05 -15.07 12.87
N ASP A 81 -16.95 -14.20 13.34
CA ASP A 81 -17.56 -14.36 14.68
C ASP A 81 -18.55 -13.21 14.96
N VAL A 82 -19.86 -13.51 14.96
CA VAL A 82 -20.84 -12.92 15.89
C VAL A 82 -22.10 -13.82 15.88
N ALA A 83 -22.17 -14.66 16.92
CA ALA A 83 -23.33 -15.33 17.53
C ALA A 83 -24.30 -16.15 16.63
#